data_AF-A0A2W5DKY0-F1
#
_entry.id   AF-A0A2W5DKY0-F1
#
_cell.length_a   1.000
_cell.length_b   1.000
_cell.length_c   1.000
_cell.angle_alpha   90.00
_cell.angle_beta   90.00
_cell.angle_gamma   90.00
#
_symmetry.space_group_name_H-M   'P 1'
#
loop_
_entity.id
_entity.type
_entity.pdbx_description
1 polymer ?
#
loop_
_entity_poly.entity_id
_entity_poly.type
_entity_poly.pdbx_seq_one_letter_code
_entity_poly.pdbx_strand_id
1 'polypeptide(L)'
;MADHFAMDGFAARDWKSMRTEIDAARERIQALCPAFELIRDVADASKHAKLATQKNVPRQLSSADQVSASSGLFGAPFGCGVFAEGAEVTATLDDGATKALMPAVRAVLAAWKSMI
;
A
#
# COMPACT_ATOMS: atom_id res chain seq x y z
N MET A 1 -8.84 -1.36 -1.74
CA MET A 1 -8.19 -2.26 -0.76
C MET A 1 -8.75 -2.05 0.66
N ALA A 2 -8.95 -0.84 1.19
CA ALA A 2 -9.89 -0.62 2.32
C ALA A 2 -11.31 -0.26 1.82
N ASP A 3 -11.36 0.44 0.68
CA ASP A 3 -12.61 0.93 0.09
C ASP A 3 -13.56 -0.20 -0.32
N HIS A 4 -13.02 -1.34 -0.77
CA HIS A 4 -13.85 -2.50 -1.10
C HIS A 4 -14.49 -3.12 0.16
N PHE A 5 -13.75 -3.17 1.26
CA PHE A 5 -14.25 -3.63 2.56
C PHE A 5 -15.30 -2.69 3.14
N ALA A 6 -15.07 -1.38 3.09
CA ALA A 6 -16.06 -0.39 3.51
C ALA A 6 -17.36 -0.44 2.69
N MET A 7 -17.26 -0.93 1.45
CA MET A 7 -18.38 -1.07 0.52
C MET A 7 -19.06 -2.43 0.60
N ASP A 8 -18.45 -3.42 1.27
CA ASP A 8 -19.02 -4.75 1.40
C ASP A 8 -20.17 -4.69 2.43
N GLY A 9 -21.40 -4.83 1.95
CA GLY A 9 -22.62 -4.64 2.75
C GLY A 9 -23.13 -3.19 2.83
N PHE A 10 -22.50 -2.22 2.16
CA PHE A 10 -22.96 -0.83 2.13
C PHE A 10 -24.13 -0.66 1.15
N ALA A 11 -25.35 -0.46 1.69
CA ALA A 11 -26.59 -0.39 0.89
C ALA A 11 -26.96 1.03 0.42
N ALA A 12 -26.35 2.08 0.97
CA ALA A 12 -26.72 3.46 0.66
C ALA A 12 -26.14 3.90 -0.70
N ARG A 13 -26.92 4.70 -1.43
CA ARG A 13 -26.55 5.20 -2.78
C ARG A 13 -25.92 6.59 -2.79
N ASP A 14 -25.72 7.19 -1.62
CA ASP A 14 -25.17 8.53 -1.54
C ASP A 14 -23.65 8.51 -1.36
N TRP A 15 -22.97 9.34 -2.14
CA TRP A 15 -21.51 9.35 -2.21
C TRP A 15 -20.86 9.88 -0.93
N LYS A 16 -21.57 10.68 -0.13
CA LYS A 16 -21.03 11.29 1.10
C LYS A 16 -20.90 10.23 2.18
N SER A 17 -21.97 9.48 2.45
CA SER A 17 -21.97 8.39 3.42
C SER A 17 -20.98 7.30 3.02
N MET A 18 -20.90 6.96 1.72
CA MET A 18 -19.89 6.05 1.19
C MET A 18 -18.46 6.51 1.54
N ARG A 19 -18.18 7.80 1.31
CA ARG A 19 -16.85 8.36 1.60
C ARG A 19 -16.54 8.32 3.10
N THR A 20 -17.53 8.64 3.94
CA THR A 20 -17.39 8.55 5.40
C THR A 20 -17.04 7.13 5.86
N GLU A 21 -17.72 6.10 5.34
CA GLU A 21 -17.42 4.71 5.69
C GLU A 21 -16.03 4.28 5.23
N ILE A 22 -15.64 4.68 4.02
CA ILE A 22 -14.28 4.42 3.49
C ILE A 22 -13.22 5.05 4.39
N ASP A 23 -13.40 6.31 4.77
CA ASP A 23 -12.45 7.02 5.62
C ASP A 23 -12.40 6.39 7.04
N ALA A 24 -13.56 6.02 7.61
CA ALA A 24 -13.62 5.32 8.90
C ALA A 24 -12.96 3.92 8.87
N ALA A 25 -13.07 3.19 7.76
CA ALA A 25 -12.38 1.91 7.58
C ALA A 25 -10.86 2.10 7.50
N ARG A 26 -10.41 3.13 6.77
CA ARG A 26 -8.99 3.47 6.66
C ARG A 26 -8.39 3.84 8.01
N GLU A 27 -9.07 4.67 8.79
CA GLU A 27 -8.64 5.06 10.15
C GLU A 27 -8.52 3.83 11.07
N ARG A 28 -9.49 2.92 11.04
CA ARG A 28 -9.46 1.66 11.82
C ARG A 28 -8.24 0.80 11.47
N ILE A 29 -7.96 0.60 10.19
CA ILE A 29 -6.82 -0.20 9.74
C ILE A 29 -5.49 0.49 10.09
N GLN A 30 -5.41 1.81 9.90
CA GLN A 30 -4.21 2.58 10.23
C GLN A 30 -3.88 2.51 11.72
N ALA A 31 -4.89 2.57 12.59
CA ALA A 31 -4.73 2.39 14.03
C ALA A 31 -4.22 0.98 14.41
N LEU A 32 -4.66 -0.05 13.68
CA LEU A 32 -4.23 -1.44 13.91
C LEU A 32 -2.86 -1.76 13.30
N CYS A 33 -2.52 -1.13 12.17
CA CYS A 33 -1.33 -1.45 11.39
C CYS A 33 -0.77 -0.18 10.73
N PRO A 34 0.21 0.48 11.37
CA PRO A 34 0.85 1.68 10.81
C PRO A 34 1.50 1.44 9.43
N ALA A 35 1.88 0.20 9.12
CA ALA A 35 2.40 -0.18 7.80
C ALA A 35 1.39 0.01 6.65
N PHE A 36 0.10 0.20 6.97
CA PHE A 36 -0.94 0.52 6.00
C PHE A 36 -0.68 1.83 5.24
N GLU A 37 -0.09 2.84 5.89
CA GLU A 37 0.25 4.10 5.23
C GLU A 37 1.23 3.90 4.08
N LEU A 38 2.28 3.11 4.30
CA LEU A 38 3.27 2.78 3.29
C LEU A 38 2.63 2.05 2.10
N ILE A 39 1.74 1.08 2.36
CA ILE A 39 1.03 0.36 1.29
C ILE A 39 0.13 1.29 0.49
N ARG A 40 -0.54 2.25 1.15
CA ARG A 40 -1.36 3.24 0.46
C ARG A 40 -0.50 4.15 -0.43
N ASP A 41 0.61 4.67 0.10
CA ASP A 41 1.50 5.56 -0.65
C ASP A 41 2.09 4.84 -1.88
N VAL A 42 2.52 3.59 -1.73
CA VAL A 42 3.02 2.77 -2.85
C VAL A 42 1.91 2.44 -3.86
N ALA A 43 0.69 2.16 -3.41
CA ALA A 43 -0.45 1.92 -4.30
C ALA A 43 -0.83 3.17 -5.10
N ASP A 44 -0.83 4.35 -4.49
CA ASP A 44 -1.08 5.61 -5.17
C ASP A 44 0.04 5.93 -6.17
N ALA A 45 1.31 5.77 -5.77
CA ALA A 45 2.47 5.98 -6.64
C ALA A 45 2.44 5.07 -7.88
N SER A 46 2.17 3.78 -7.69
CA SER A 46 2.15 2.79 -8.78
C SER A 46 0.93 2.90 -9.71
N LYS A 47 -0.26 3.22 -9.19
CA LYS A 47 -1.48 3.34 -9.99
C LYS A 47 -1.57 4.64 -10.78
N HIS A 48 -1.11 5.75 -10.20
CA HIS A 48 -1.32 7.08 -10.76
C HIS A 48 -0.04 7.71 -11.32
N ALA A 49 1.12 7.03 -11.23
CA ALA A 49 2.45 7.56 -11.54
C ALA A 49 2.78 8.89 -10.82
N LYS A 50 1.93 9.28 -9.87
CA LYS A 50 1.93 10.50 -9.09
C LYS A 50 1.24 10.18 -7.79
N LEU A 51 1.88 10.51 -6.68
CA LEU A 51 1.27 10.49 -5.37
C LEU A 51 0.16 11.55 -5.35
N ALA A 52 -1.11 11.13 -5.29
CA ALA A 52 -2.25 12.04 -5.36
C ALA A 52 -2.13 13.10 -4.26
N THR A 53 -2.08 14.39 -4.61
CA THR A 53 -1.86 15.54 -3.71
C THR A 53 -3.05 15.80 -2.78
N GLN A 54 -3.42 14.85 -1.92
CA GLN A 54 -4.34 15.12 -0.82
C GLN A 54 -3.59 15.90 0.26
N LYS A 55 -4.04 17.14 0.52
CA LYS A 55 -3.33 18.15 1.32
C LYS A 55 -3.10 17.80 2.80
N ASN A 56 -3.75 16.76 3.35
CA ASN A 56 -3.82 16.52 4.79
C ASN A 56 -3.50 15.08 5.20
N VAL A 57 -2.79 14.33 4.34
CA VAL A 57 -2.45 12.95 4.61
C VAL A 57 -0.96 12.88 4.93
N PRO A 58 -0.55 12.47 6.16
CA PRO A 58 0.87 12.23 6.45
C PRO A 58 1.38 11.13 5.52
N ARG A 59 2.50 11.39 4.86
CA ARG A 59 3.11 10.50 3.87
C ARG A 59 4.54 10.18 4.23
N GLN A 60 4.95 8.99 3.79
CA GLN A 60 6.33 8.51 3.95
C GLN A 60 7.09 8.57 2.60
N LEU A 61 6.38 8.80 1.51
CA LEU A 61 6.91 8.94 0.14
C LEU A 61 6.44 10.25 -0.48
N SER A 62 7.34 10.94 -1.17
CA SER A 62 7.11 12.21 -1.87
C SER A 62 7.13 12.09 -3.40
N SER A 63 7.75 11.05 -3.94
CA SER A 63 7.85 10.71 -5.36
C SER A 63 7.56 9.23 -5.65
N ALA A 64 7.07 8.94 -6.85
CA ALA A 64 6.91 7.56 -7.33
C ALA A 64 8.26 6.87 -7.62
N ASP A 65 9.30 7.66 -7.93
CA ASP A 65 10.66 7.15 -8.21
C ASP A 65 11.33 6.52 -6.98
N GLN A 66 10.75 6.73 -5.78
CA GLN A 66 11.20 6.11 -4.54
C GLN A 66 10.81 4.64 -4.42
N VAL A 67 9.92 4.14 -5.28
CA VAL A 67 9.55 2.73 -5.35
C VAL A 67 10.40 2.05 -6.41
N SER A 68 11.18 1.05 -6.01
CA SER A 68 12.06 0.31 -6.91
C SER A 68 11.88 -1.19 -6.75
N ALA A 69 12.25 -1.94 -7.78
CA ALA A 69 12.32 -3.39 -7.74
C ALA A 69 13.77 -3.81 -7.97
N SER A 70 14.29 -4.69 -7.13
CA SER A 70 15.59 -5.30 -7.38
C SER A 70 15.49 -6.17 -8.64
N SER A 71 16.51 -6.08 -9.49
CA SER A 71 16.79 -7.17 -10.43
C SER A 71 17.19 -8.40 -9.59
N GLY A 72 16.84 -9.62 -10.02
CA GLY A 72 17.27 -10.84 -9.31
C GLY A 72 18.79 -10.89 -9.11
N LEU A 73 19.29 -11.86 -8.33
CA LEU A 73 20.71 -11.98 -7.96
C LEU A 73 21.64 -12.03 -9.21
N PHE A 74 21.10 -12.46 -10.36
CA PHE A 74 21.77 -12.48 -11.66
C PHE A 74 21.19 -11.52 -12.71
N GLY A 75 20.44 -10.51 -12.30
CA GLY A 75 19.69 -9.65 -13.22
C GLY A 75 18.52 -10.37 -13.90
N ALA A 76 18.15 -11.56 -13.43
CA ALA A 76 17.03 -12.32 -13.96
C ALA A 76 15.71 -11.57 -13.67
N PRO A 77 14.83 -11.40 -14.67
CA PRO A 77 13.49 -10.89 -14.45
C PRO A 77 12.70 -11.77 -13.49
N PHE A 78 11.68 -11.19 -12.84
CA PHE A 78 10.76 -11.93 -11.98
C PHE A 78 10.19 -13.15 -12.71
N GLY A 79 10.27 -14.33 -12.08
CA GLY A 79 9.77 -15.59 -12.64
C GLY A 79 10.71 -16.30 -13.62
N CYS A 80 11.91 -15.77 -13.85
CA CYS A 80 12.96 -16.42 -14.64
C CYS A 80 14.09 -16.95 -13.74
N GLY A 81 14.69 -18.09 -14.12
CA GLY A 81 15.85 -18.69 -13.43
C GLY A 81 15.53 -19.94 -12.61
N VAL A 82 16.59 -20.68 -12.24
CA VAL A 82 16.51 -21.99 -11.53
C VAL A 82 15.92 -21.85 -10.12
N PHE A 83 15.98 -20.65 -9.53
CA PHE A 83 15.52 -20.36 -8.18
C PHE A 83 14.21 -19.56 -8.11
N ALA A 84 13.54 -19.31 -9.26
CA ALA A 84 12.37 -18.42 -9.33
C ALA A 84 12.65 -17.09 -8.60
N GLU A 85 13.76 -16.44 -8.95
CA GLU A 85 14.29 -15.30 -8.22
C GLU A 85 13.26 -14.17 -8.16
N GLY A 86 12.74 -13.94 -6.96
CA GLY A 86 11.73 -12.93 -6.73
C GLY A 86 12.38 -11.56 -6.76
N ALA A 87 12.04 -10.75 -7.76
CA ALA A 87 12.25 -9.31 -7.68
C ALA A 87 11.68 -8.79 -6.36
N GLU A 88 12.51 -8.16 -5.54
CA GLU A 88 12.09 -7.58 -4.28
C GLU A 88 11.67 -6.13 -4.53
N VAL A 89 10.42 -5.82 -4.22
CA VAL A 89 9.93 -4.44 -4.27
C VAL A 89 10.30 -3.74 -2.96
N THR A 90 11.00 -2.62 -3.08
CA THR A 90 11.44 -1.77 -1.98
C THR A 90 10.94 -0.34 -2.16
N ALA A 91 10.80 0.38 -1.06
CA ALA A 91 10.48 1.80 -1.04
C ALA A 91 11.52 2.55 -0.20
N THR A 92 12.12 3.59 -0.78
CA THR A 92 13.04 4.50 -0.08
C THR A 92 12.25 5.69 0.45
N LEU A 93 12.06 5.75 1.76
CA LEU A 93 11.28 6.78 2.42
C LEU A 93 11.98 8.15 2.37
N ASP A 94 11.23 9.21 2.66
CA ASP A 94 11.75 10.59 2.69
C ASP A 94 12.83 10.82 3.75
N ASP A 95 12.89 9.99 4.80
CA ASP A 95 13.95 9.99 5.82
C ASP A 95 15.23 9.27 5.37
N GLY A 96 15.24 8.72 4.15
CA GLY A 96 16.34 7.97 3.57
C GLY A 96 16.35 6.48 3.90
N ALA A 97 15.43 5.97 4.73
CA ALA A 97 15.35 4.55 5.03
C ALA A 97 14.75 3.75 3.87
N THR A 98 15.39 2.64 3.50
CA THR A 98 14.84 1.69 2.52
C THR A 98 14.09 0.57 3.23
N LYS A 99 12.83 0.33 2.85
CA LYS A 99 11.99 -0.73 3.40
C LYS A 99 11.57 -1.71 2.31
N ALA A 100 11.71 -3.00 2.58
CA ALA A 100 11.08 -4.05 1.80
C ALA A 100 9.55 -3.95 1.92
N LEU A 101 8.83 -4.10 0.80
CA LEU A 101 7.37 -3.97 0.79
C LEU A 101 6.67 -5.22 1.34
N MET A 102 7.28 -6.40 1.18
CA MET A 102 6.67 -7.69 1.53
C MET A 102 6.27 -7.81 3.02
N PRO A 103 7.11 -7.40 4.00
CA PRO A 103 6.69 -7.39 5.41
C PRO A 103 5.48 -6.49 5.67
N ALA A 104 5.43 -5.31 5.05
CA ALA A 104 4.30 -4.38 5.19
C ALA A 104 3.01 -4.97 4.61
N VAL A 105 3.08 -5.61 3.43
CA VAL A 105 1.93 -6.29 2.81
C VAL A 105 1.39 -7.39 3.73
N ARG A 106 2.28 -8.23 4.28
CA ARG A 106 1.89 -9.31 5.20
C ARG A 106 1.23 -8.78 6.47
N ALA A 107 1.78 -7.71 7.05
CA ALA A 107 1.23 -7.08 8.25
C ALA A 107 -0.17 -6.51 7.99
N VAL A 108 -0.38 -5.82 6.86
CA VAL A 108 -1.68 -5.27 6.49
C VAL A 108 -2.70 -6.37 6.20
N LEU A 109 -2.31 -7.44 5.49
CA LEU A 109 -3.19 -8.59 5.25
C LEU A 109 -3.58 -9.31 6.55
N ALA A 110 -2.64 -9.44 7.50
CA ALA A 110 -2.93 -10.02 8.80
C ALA A 110 -3.89 -9.14 9.62
N ALA A 111 -3.67 -7.82 9.62
CA ALA A 111 -4.57 -6.87 10.26
C ALA A 111 -5.98 -6.93 9.66
N TRP A 112 -6.10 -6.99 8.33
CA TRP A 112 -7.40 -7.18 7.68
C TRP A 112 -8.10 -8.47 8.08
N LYS A 113 -7.40 -9.60 8.10
CA LYS A 113 -7.98 -10.88 8.53
C LYS A 113 -8.50 -10.85 9.97
N SER A 114 -7.97 -9.98 10.83
CA SER A 114 -8.44 -9.83 12.21
C SER A 114 -9.68 -8.94 12.35
N MET A 115 -10.06 -8.22 11.28
CA MET A 115 -11.24 -7.35 11.23
C MET A 115 -12.46 -8.04 10.59
N ILE A 116 -12.27 -9.24 10.03
CA ILE A 116 -13.30 -10.12 9.44
C ILE A 116 -13.66 -11.18 10.47
#